data_AF-A0A090WN68-F1
#
_entry.id   AF-A0A090WN68-F1
#
_cell.length_a   1.000
_cell.length_b   1.000
_cell.length_c   1.000
_cell.angle_alpha   90.00
_cell.angle_beta   90.00
_cell.angle_gamma   90.00
#
_symmetry.space_group_name_H-M   'P 1'
#
loop_
_entity.id
_entity.type
_entity.pdbx_description
1 polymer ?
#
loop_
_entity_poly.entity_id
_entity_poly.type
_entity_poly.pdbx_seq_one_letter_code
_entity_poly.pdbx_strand_id
1 'polypeptide(L)'
;MAYVHPGAKIAKNVVIEPFTTIHNNVIIGEGTWIGSNVTIMEGARIGKNCNIFPGSVISAVPQDLKYNDEDTTVEIGDNVTIRECVTINRGTTDRMKTVIGNNCLIMAYCHVAHDCIVGNNCIFSNNSTLAGHITIGDYVVLAGMTAVHQFVSIGNHAFVTGGSLVRKDVPPFVKAAREPLSYVGINSVGLRRRGYITEKIREIQDIYRILYQKNYNNTQAAEIIEAEMEATPERDEILQFIKNSHRGIMKGYFKAN
;
A
#
# COMPACT_ATOMS: atom_id res chain seq x y z
N MET A 1 -33.53 1.70 -1.76
CA MET A 1 -33.43 2.34 -0.43
C MET A 1 -32.06 2.04 0.14
N ALA A 2 -31.37 2.99 0.77
CA ALA A 2 -30.15 2.74 1.53
C ALA A 2 -30.49 2.50 3.01
N TYR A 3 -29.70 1.68 3.69
CA TYR A 3 -29.81 1.45 5.14
C TYR A 3 -28.63 2.13 5.84
N VAL A 4 -28.91 3.00 6.81
CA VAL A 4 -27.90 3.66 7.64
C VAL A 4 -28.28 3.46 9.09
N HIS A 5 -27.42 2.79 9.86
CA HIS A 5 -27.64 2.57 11.28
C HIS A 5 -27.69 3.91 12.04
N PRO A 6 -28.62 4.13 13.00
CA PRO A 6 -28.75 5.40 13.71
C PRO A 6 -27.50 5.84 14.50
N GLY A 7 -26.65 4.89 14.89
CA GLY A 7 -25.38 5.16 15.57
C GLY A 7 -24.21 5.55 14.66
N ALA A 8 -24.38 5.51 13.33
CA ALA A 8 -23.36 5.97 12.39
C ALA A 8 -23.23 7.50 12.43
N LYS A 9 -21.98 8.00 12.41
CA LYS A 9 -21.67 9.43 12.44
C LYS A 9 -21.30 9.90 11.04
N ILE A 10 -22.27 10.48 10.33
CA ILE A 10 -22.13 10.90 8.94
C ILE A 10 -22.14 12.43 8.85
N ALA A 11 -21.17 13.01 8.15
CA ALA A 11 -21.15 14.45 7.90
C ALA A 11 -22.32 14.90 6.99
N LYS A 12 -22.76 16.15 7.14
CA LYS A 12 -24.01 16.67 6.54
C LYS A 12 -24.09 16.59 5.00
N ASN A 13 -22.96 16.66 4.31
CA ASN A 13 -22.87 16.72 2.85
C ASN A 13 -22.37 15.41 2.21
N VAL A 14 -22.39 14.30 2.96
CA VAL A 14 -22.11 12.97 2.40
C VAL A 14 -23.26 12.54 1.52
N VAL A 15 -22.93 12.01 0.33
CA VAL A 15 -23.91 11.44 -0.59
C VAL A 15 -23.90 9.92 -0.45
N ILE A 16 -25.06 9.32 -0.22
CA ILE A 16 -25.24 7.87 -0.08
C ILE A 16 -26.25 7.41 -1.11
N GLU A 17 -25.79 6.62 -2.07
CA GLU A 17 -26.60 6.09 -3.16
C GLU A 17 -27.45 4.87 -2.74
N PRO A 18 -28.46 4.48 -3.55
CA PRO A 18 -29.37 3.39 -3.22
C PRO A 18 -28.69 2.05 -2.91
N PHE A 19 -29.32 1.25 -2.04
CA PHE A 19 -28.92 -0.12 -1.69
C PHE A 19 -27.59 -0.24 -0.95
N THR A 20 -27.02 0.89 -0.53
CA THR A 20 -25.88 0.92 0.38
C THR A 20 -26.30 0.64 1.81
N THR A 21 -25.48 -0.12 2.52
CA THR A 21 -25.68 -0.52 3.92
C THR A 21 -24.53 0.02 4.76
N ILE A 22 -24.85 0.83 5.76
CA ILE A 22 -23.89 1.40 6.71
C ILE A 22 -24.26 0.94 8.12
N HIS A 23 -23.34 0.22 8.76
CA HIS A 23 -23.52 -0.36 10.09
C HIS A 23 -23.26 0.66 11.21
N ASN A 24 -23.44 0.22 12.46
CA ASN A 24 -23.09 1.00 13.64
C ASN A 24 -21.57 1.25 13.72
N ASN A 25 -21.13 2.16 14.59
CA ASN A 25 -19.71 2.43 14.83
C ASN A 25 -18.95 2.77 13.52
N VAL A 26 -19.59 3.55 12.64
CA VAL A 26 -19.02 4.06 11.40
C VAL A 26 -18.91 5.58 11.48
N ILE A 27 -17.81 6.15 10.99
CA ILE A 27 -17.61 7.60 10.86
C ILE A 27 -17.26 7.92 9.41
N ILE A 28 -17.94 8.91 8.82
CA ILE A 28 -17.69 9.35 7.43
C ILE A 28 -17.56 10.87 7.36
N GLY A 29 -16.43 11.33 6.83
CA GLY A 29 -16.08 12.73 6.65
C GLY A 29 -16.85 13.43 5.53
N GLU A 30 -16.78 14.76 5.54
CA GLU A 30 -17.48 15.64 4.60
C GLU A 30 -17.08 15.42 3.14
N GLY A 31 -18.02 15.65 2.22
CA GLY A 31 -17.79 15.59 0.77
C GLY A 31 -17.57 14.18 0.21
N THR A 32 -17.59 13.15 1.04
CA THR A 32 -17.48 11.75 0.60
C THR A 32 -18.76 11.31 -0.13
N TRP A 33 -18.57 10.65 -1.27
CA TRP A 33 -19.62 10.00 -2.05
C TRP A 33 -19.52 8.48 -1.93
N ILE A 34 -20.66 7.85 -1.66
CA ILE A 34 -20.79 6.41 -1.49
C ILE A 34 -21.78 5.89 -2.52
N GLY A 35 -21.24 5.19 -3.52
CA GLY A 35 -21.97 4.58 -4.61
C GLY A 35 -22.96 3.50 -4.16
N SER A 36 -23.80 3.05 -5.10
CA SER A 36 -24.87 2.08 -4.80
C SER A 36 -24.30 0.71 -4.43
N ASN A 37 -25.02 -0.07 -3.63
CA ASN A 37 -24.61 -1.44 -3.26
C ASN A 37 -23.23 -1.51 -2.57
N VAL A 38 -22.86 -0.47 -1.83
CA VAL A 38 -21.66 -0.49 -0.98
C VAL A 38 -22.04 -1.01 0.41
N THR A 39 -21.18 -1.80 1.03
CA THR A 39 -21.34 -2.25 2.42
C THR A 39 -20.22 -1.68 3.28
N ILE A 40 -20.58 -0.86 4.27
CA ILE A 40 -19.64 -0.29 5.25
C ILE A 40 -19.99 -0.87 6.61
N MET A 41 -19.14 -1.80 7.07
CA MET A 41 -19.32 -2.55 8.31
C MET A 41 -18.75 -1.79 9.51
N GLU A 42 -18.97 -2.33 10.70
CA GLU A 42 -18.55 -1.70 11.97
C GLU A 42 -17.03 -1.48 12.04
N GLY A 43 -16.63 -0.38 12.68
CA GLY A 43 -15.22 -0.02 12.84
C GLY A 43 -14.64 0.86 11.72
N ALA A 44 -15.41 1.16 10.66
CA ALA A 44 -14.94 2.02 9.59
C ALA A 44 -14.78 3.49 10.03
N ARG A 45 -13.66 4.11 9.65
CA ARG A 45 -13.37 5.54 9.78
C ARG A 45 -12.93 6.04 8.41
N ILE A 46 -13.82 6.73 7.71
CA ILE A 46 -13.60 7.21 6.35
C ILE A 46 -13.45 8.73 6.38
N GLY A 47 -12.37 9.23 5.78
CA GLY A 47 -12.06 10.64 5.67
C GLY A 47 -13.00 11.41 4.72
N LYS A 48 -12.49 12.54 4.25
CA LYS A 48 -13.20 13.53 3.45
C LYS A 48 -13.00 13.30 1.96
N ASN A 49 -13.98 13.72 1.15
CA ASN A 49 -13.90 13.74 -0.31
C ASN A 49 -13.52 12.40 -0.94
N CYS A 50 -13.88 11.29 -0.30
CA CYS A 50 -13.63 9.97 -0.83
C CYS A 50 -14.71 9.59 -1.85
N ASN A 51 -14.37 8.72 -2.81
CA ASN A 51 -15.31 8.17 -3.77
C ASN A 51 -15.30 6.64 -3.66
N ILE A 52 -16.39 6.04 -3.17
CA ILE A 52 -16.48 4.60 -2.95
C ILE A 52 -17.49 4.00 -3.92
N PHE A 53 -17.01 3.16 -4.83
CA PHE A 53 -17.78 2.64 -5.95
C PHE A 53 -18.53 1.34 -5.63
N PRO A 54 -19.52 0.97 -6.45
CA PRO A 54 -20.43 -0.15 -6.18
C PRO A 54 -19.76 -1.50 -5.89
N GLY A 55 -20.40 -2.27 -5.00
CA GLY A 55 -19.96 -3.61 -4.61
C GLY A 55 -18.78 -3.63 -3.64
N SER A 56 -18.23 -2.47 -3.27
CA SER A 56 -17.14 -2.39 -2.29
C SER A 56 -17.63 -2.81 -0.89
N VAL A 57 -16.79 -3.54 -0.17
CA VAL A 57 -17.04 -3.97 1.22
C VAL A 57 -15.91 -3.45 2.10
N ILE A 58 -16.25 -2.56 3.03
CA ILE A 58 -15.30 -1.85 3.88
C ILE A 58 -15.50 -2.25 5.33
N SER A 59 -14.39 -2.51 6.03
CA SER A 59 -14.33 -2.87 7.45
C SER A 59 -14.96 -4.23 7.80
N ALA A 60 -14.99 -5.16 6.85
CA ALA A 60 -15.35 -6.54 7.14
C ALA A 60 -14.37 -7.16 8.14
N VAL A 61 -14.84 -8.15 8.92
CA VAL A 61 -13.99 -8.93 9.83
C VAL A 61 -12.79 -9.54 9.08
N PRO A 62 -11.61 -9.62 9.71
CA PRO A 62 -10.45 -10.32 9.14
C PRO A 62 -10.80 -11.72 8.64
N GLN A 63 -10.13 -12.16 7.58
CA GLN A 63 -10.18 -13.57 7.14
C GLN A 63 -9.20 -14.46 7.92
N ASP A 64 -8.46 -13.90 8.89
CA ASP A 64 -7.60 -14.67 9.79
C ASP A 64 -8.46 -15.50 10.73
N LEU A 65 -8.22 -16.82 10.75
CA LEU A 65 -8.92 -17.76 11.64
C LEU A 65 -8.65 -17.52 13.13
N LYS A 66 -7.62 -16.72 13.46
CA LYS A 66 -7.31 -16.32 14.84
C LYS A 66 -8.19 -15.17 15.33
N TYR A 67 -8.93 -14.51 14.44
CA TYR A 67 -9.80 -13.41 14.80
C TYR A 67 -10.89 -13.86 15.77
N ASN A 68 -11.06 -13.13 16.86
CA ASN A 68 -12.00 -13.47 17.93
C ASN A 68 -12.89 -12.29 18.34
N ASP A 69 -13.54 -11.67 17.34
CA ASP A 69 -14.49 -10.56 17.51
C ASP A 69 -13.92 -9.34 18.26
N GLU A 70 -12.60 -9.14 18.19
CA GLU A 70 -11.97 -7.94 18.74
C GLU A 70 -12.44 -6.65 18.04
N ASP A 71 -12.55 -5.58 18.83
CA ASP A 71 -12.94 -4.24 18.38
C ASP A 71 -11.76 -3.54 17.69
N THR A 72 -11.69 -3.73 16.37
CA THR A 72 -10.65 -3.18 15.50
C THR A 72 -11.25 -2.33 14.39
N THR A 73 -10.42 -1.55 13.71
CA THR A 73 -10.89 -0.54 12.76
C THR A 73 -10.30 -0.67 11.36
N VAL A 74 -10.96 -0.02 10.41
CA VAL A 74 -10.36 0.42 9.15
C VAL A 74 -10.32 1.95 9.18
N GLU A 75 -9.15 2.53 8.93
CA GLU A 75 -8.94 3.98 8.82
C GLU A 75 -8.57 4.33 7.38
N ILE A 76 -9.44 5.04 6.68
CA ILE A 76 -9.23 5.54 5.32
C ILE A 76 -9.10 7.06 5.40
N GLY A 77 -8.02 7.60 4.85
CA GLY A 77 -7.75 9.03 4.78
C GLY A 77 -8.67 9.80 3.83
N ASP A 78 -8.19 10.96 3.39
CA ASP A 78 -8.92 11.89 2.54
C ASP A 78 -8.61 11.69 1.06
N ASN A 79 -9.56 12.08 0.20
CA ASN A 79 -9.45 12.04 -1.26
C ASN A 79 -9.11 10.65 -1.83
N VAL A 80 -9.58 9.59 -1.17
CA VAL A 80 -9.35 8.21 -1.60
C VAL A 80 -10.44 7.79 -2.59
N THR A 81 -10.04 7.21 -3.71
CA THR A 81 -10.95 6.57 -4.66
C THR A 81 -10.87 5.07 -4.53
N ILE A 82 -11.97 4.45 -4.10
CA ILE A 82 -12.12 3.00 -3.94
C ILE A 82 -13.08 2.52 -5.03
N ARG A 83 -12.55 1.76 -5.99
CA ARG A 83 -13.29 1.26 -7.16
C ARG A 83 -14.10 0.00 -6.84
N GLU A 84 -14.79 -0.49 -7.86
CA GLU A 84 -15.79 -1.53 -7.76
C GLU A 84 -15.26 -2.81 -7.13
N CYS A 85 -16.07 -3.42 -6.25
CA CYS A 85 -15.75 -4.71 -5.62
C CYS A 85 -14.42 -4.75 -4.85
N VAL A 86 -13.94 -3.61 -4.36
CA VAL A 86 -12.78 -3.59 -3.46
C VAL A 86 -13.19 -4.08 -2.08
N THR A 87 -12.33 -4.86 -1.44
CA THR A 87 -12.52 -5.36 -0.07
C THR A 87 -11.39 -4.89 0.83
N ILE A 88 -11.76 -4.36 2.01
CA ILE A 88 -10.82 -3.81 2.98
C ILE A 88 -11.24 -4.28 4.36
N ASN A 89 -10.42 -5.13 4.98
CA ASN A 89 -10.78 -5.76 6.25
C ASN A 89 -10.17 -4.97 7.41
N ARG A 90 -10.88 -4.92 8.55
CA ARG A 90 -10.36 -4.29 9.78
C ARG A 90 -9.16 -5.06 10.34
N GLY A 91 -8.46 -4.47 11.31
CA GLY A 91 -7.27 -5.09 11.90
C GLY A 91 -7.57 -6.31 12.79
N THR A 92 -6.53 -6.86 13.38
CA THR A 92 -6.57 -7.84 14.48
C THR A 92 -5.97 -7.22 15.74
N THR A 93 -5.81 -7.99 16.81
CA THR A 93 -5.09 -7.54 18.02
C THR A 93 -3.61 -7.21 17.79
N ASP A 94 -3.02 -7.56 16.65
CA ASP A 94 -1.62 -7.24 16.31
C ASP A 94 -1.41 -5.74 16.10
N ARG A 95 -2.24 -5.10 15.27
CA ARG A 95 -2.11 -3.65 14.99
C ARG A 95 -3.35 -2.85 15.33
N MET A 96 -4.44 -3.51 15.73
CA MET A 96 -5.76 -2.93 16.03
C MET A 96 -6.46 -2.27 14.84
N LYS A 97 -5.78 -2.08 13.71
CA LYS A 97 -6.31 -1.34 12.58
C LYS A 97 -5.64 -1.67 11.25
N THR A 98 -6.42 -1.51 10.19
CA THR A 98 -5.95 -1.42 8.81
C THR A 98 -6.04 0.04 8.36
N VAL A 99 -5.02 0.55 7.68
CA VAL A 99 -4.91 1.97 7.32
C VAL A 99 -4.70 2.14 5.82
N ILE A 100 -5.41 3.10 5.23
CA ILE A 100 -5.15 3.64 3.90
C ILE A 100 -4.98 5.15 4.01
N GLY A 101 -3.84 5.66 3.56
CA GLY A 101 -3.53 7.08 3.56
C GLY A 101 -4.35 7.89 2.54
N ASN A 102 -3.92 9.14 2.34
CA ASN A 102 -4.63 10.11 1.53
C ASN A 102 -4.32 9.95 0.04
N ASN A 103 -5.23 10.45 -0.81
CA ASN A 103 -5.03 10.56 -2.27
C ASN A 103 -4.73 9.23 -2.97
N CYS A 104 -5.21 8.11 -2.41
CA CYS A 104 -4.98 6.79 -2.97
C CYS A 104 -6.05 6.42 -4.01
N LEU A 105 -5.65 5.66 -5.03
CA LEU A 105 -6.54 5.04 -6.00
C LEU A 105 -6.45 3.53 -5.87
N ILE A 106 -7.52 2.92 -5.36
CA ILE A 106 -7.65 1.48 -5.19
C ILE A 106 -8.62 0.97 -6.26
N MET A 107 -8.08 0.35 -7.31
CA MET A 107 -8.87 -0.07 -8.47
C MET A 107 -9.65 -1.37 -8.22
N ALA A 108 -10.49 -1.75 -9.18
CA ALA A 108 -11.50 -2.79 -8.98
C ALA A 108 -10.91 -4.13 -8.56
N TYR A 109 -11.64 -4.86 -7.72
CA TYR A 109 -11.28 -6.18 -7.20
C TYR A 109 -9.97 -6.24 -6.41
N CYS A 110 -9.44 -5.10 -5.94
CA CYS A 110 -8.33 -5.13 -4.99
C CYS A 110 -8.80 -5.65 -3.63
N HIS A 111 -7.89 -6.31 -2.92
CA HIS A 111 -8.09 -6.75 -1.55
C HIS A 111 -6.99 -6.18 -0.65
N VAL A 112 -7.40 -5.57 0.46
CA VAL A 112 -6.51 -5.12 1.53
C VAL A 112 -6.88 -5.88 2.79
N ALA A 113 -6.04 -6.85 3.17
CA ALA A 113 -6.26 -7.66 4.35
C ALA A 113 -6.04 -6.88 5.66
N HIS A 114 -6.30 -7.57 6.77
CA HIS A 114 -6.11 -7.06 8.12
C HIS A 114 -4.69 -6.53 8.37
N ASP A 115 -4.60 -5.52 9.22
CA ASP A 115 -3.35 -4.95 9.74
C ASP A 115 -2.44 -4.35 8.66
N CYS A 116 -2.94 -4.16 7.44
CA CYS A 116 -2.18 -3.47 6.40
C CYS A 116 -2.08 -1.97 6.71
N ILE A 117 -0.92 -1.39 6.43
CA ILE A 117 -0.69 0.05 6.53
C ILE A 117 -0.27 0.54 5.15
N VAL A 118 -1.14 1.33 4.51
CA VAL A 118 -0.89 1.92 3.20
C VAL A 118 -0.69 3.42 3.34
N GLY A 119 0.42 3.93 2.80
CA GLY A 119 0.74 5.35 2.74
C GLY A 119 -0.17 6.16 1.81
N ASN A 120 0.31 7.34 1.46
CA ASN A 120 -0.40 8.33 0.65
C ASN A 120 -0.05 8.20 -0.84
N ASN A 121 -0.95 8.66 -1.71
CA ASN A 121 -0.74 8.75 -3.16
C ASN A 121 -0.44 7.40 -3.84
N CYS A 122 -0.89 6.30 -3.23
CA CYS A 122 -0.70 4.96 -3.76
C CYS A 122 -1.70 4.64 -4.87
N ILE A 123 -1.28 3.81 -5.84
CA ILE A 123 -2.15 3.31 -6.90
C ILE A 123 -2.08 1.79 -6.90
N PHE A 124 -3.21 1.15 -6.59
CA PHE A 124 -3.37 -0.29 -6.72
C PHE A 124 -4.23 -0.57 -7.94
N SER A 125 -3.64 -1.12 -8.99
CA SER A 125 -4.35 -1.53 -10.19
C SER A 125 -5.17 -2.81 -9.97
N ASN A 126 -6.11 -3.07 -10.87
CA ASN A 126 -7.10 -4.13 -10.71
C ASN A 126 -6.53 -5.46 -10.20
N ASN A 127 -7.25 -6.09 -9.28
CA ASN A 127 -6.88 -7.38 -8.69
C ASN A 127 -5.52 -7.39 -7.97
N SER A 128 -5.06 -6.24 -7.47
CA SER A 128 -3.94 -6.24 -6.52
C SER A 128 -4.40 -6.75 -5.15
N THR A 129 -3.69 -7.72 -4.60
CA THR A 129 -4.08 -8.40 -3.36
C THR A 129 -2.97 -8.29 -2.33
N LEU A 130 -3.29 -7.70 -1.18
CA LEU A 130 -2.43 -7.62 -0.01
C LEU A 130 -2.90 -8.64 1.03
N ALA A 131 -2.01 -9.56 1.43
CA ALA A 131 -2.20 -10.39 2.62
C ALA A 131 -1.98 -9.60 3.93
N GLY A 132 -2.13 -10.24 5.08
CA GLY A 132 -2.08 -9.56 6.39
C GLY A 132 -0.75 -8.86 6.69
N HIS A 133 -0.81 -7.79 7.49
CA HIS A 133 0.36 -7.08 8.07
C HIS A 133 1.33 -6.43 7.08
N ILE A 134 0.88 -6.14 5.86
CA ILE A 134 1.72 -5.50 4.84
C ILE A 134 1.90 -4.01 5.13
N THR A 135 3.08 -3.48 4.83
CA THR A 135 3.37 -2.04 4.93
C THR A 135 3.72 -1.50 3.55
N ILE A 136 2.98 -0.50 3.08
CA ILE A 136 3.17 0.16 1.79
C ILE A 136 3.51 1.64 2.04
N GLY A 137 4.64 2.11 1.54
CA GLY A 137 5.06 3.50 1.59
C GLY A 137 4.24 4.42 0.67
N ASP A 138 4.60 5.69 0.63
CA ASP A 138 3.95 6.70 -0.21
C ASP A 138 4.28 6.52 -1.69
N TYR A 139 3.36 6.90 -2.58
CA TYR A 139 3.53 6.88 -4.04
C TYR A 139 3.87 5.51 -4.64
N VAL A 140 3.56 4.43 -3.93
CA VAL A 140 3.73 3.06 -4.42
C VAL A 140 2.70 2.77 -5.49
N VAL A 141 3.13 2.10 -6.56
CA VAL A 141 2.24 1.58 -7.59
C VAL A 141 2.34 0.07 -7.64
N LEU A 142 1.20 -0.59 -7.43
CA LEU A 142 1.03 -2.02 -7.70
C LEU A 142 0.25 -2.15 -9.01
N ALA A 143 0.88 -2.68 -10.04
CA ALA A 143 0.20 -2.92 -11.31
C ALA A 143 -0.74 -4.14 -11.21
N GLY A 144 -1.56 -4.35 -12.24
CA GLY A 144 -2.69 -5.28 -12.13
C GLY A 144 -2.26 -6.71 -11.80
N MET A 145 -3.06 -7.41 -10.99
CA MET A 145 -2.81 -8.79 -10.56
C MET A 145 -1.51 -8.99 -9.75
N THR A 146 -1.02 -7.96 -9.04
CA THR A 146 0.08 -8.14 -8.07
C THR A 146 -0.45 -8.79 -6.79
N ALA A 147 0.21 -9.86 -6.34
CA ALA A 147 -0.07 -10.48 -5.04
C ALA A 147 1.10 -10.27 -4.09
N VAL A 148 0.82 -9.69 -2.91
CA VAL A 148 1.83 -9.40 -1.90
C VAL A 148 1.62 -10.30 -0.68
N HIS A 149 2.68 -11.00 -0.31
CA HIS A 149 2.66 -11.94 0.80
C HIS A 149 2.67 -11.23 2.16
N GLN A 150 2.15 -11.89 3.19
CA GLN A 150 2.05 -11.33 4.54
C GLN A 150 3.40 -10.85 5.08
N PHE A 151 3.37 -9.77 5.86
CA PHE A 151 4.52 -9.09 6.49
C PHE A 151 5.54 -8.45 5.53
N VAL A 152 5.24 -8.35 4.23
CA VAL A 152 6.11 -7.64 3.28
C VAL A 152 6.00 -6.13 3.47
N SER A 153 7.14 -5.44 3.33
CA SER A 153 7.22 -3.98 3.21
C SER A 153 7.57 -3.55 1.78
N ILE A 154 6.88 -2.54 1.24
CA ILE A 154 7.16 -1.93 -0.06
C ILE A 154 7.44 -0.44 0.17
N GLY A 155 8.67 -0.02 -0.09
CA GLY A 155 9.16 1.33 0.19
C GLY A 155 8.59 2.41 -0.74
N ASN A 156 8.76 3.67 -0.34
CA ASN A 156 8.22 4.83 -1.04
C ASN A 156 8.59 4.83 -2.53
N HIS A 157 7.70 5.30 -3.39
CA HIS A 157 7.92 5.45 -4.83
C HIS A 157 8.22 4.15 -5.61
N ALA A 158 8.16 2.98 -4.97
CA ALA A 158 8.36 1.71 -5.65
C ALA A 158 7.27 1.44 -6.69
N PHE A 159 7.63 0.72 -7.74
CA PHE A 159 6.71 0.28 -8.78
C PHE A 159 6.83 -1.24 -8.94
N VAL A 160 5.75 -1.96 -8.65
CA VAL A 160 5.68 -3.41 -8.83
C VAL A 160 4.89 -3.71 -10.11
N THR A 161 5.49 -4.48 -11.03
CA THR A 161 4.85 -4.81 -12.31
C THR A 161 3.65 -5.74 -12.15
N GLY A 162 2.81 -5.80 -13.19
CA GLY A 162 1.60 -6.62 -13.16
C GLY A 162 1.93 -8.12 -13.09
N GLY A 163 1.00 -8.90 -12.53
CA GLY A 163 1.14 -10.36 -12.37
C GLY A 163 2.27 -10.80 -11.43
N SER A 164 2.82 -9.88 -10.63
CA SER A 164 3.99 -10.14 -9.79
C SER A 164 3.63 -10.78 -8.45
N LEU A 165 4.46 -11.74 -8.02
CA LEU A 165 4.36 -12.38 -6.70
C LEU A 165 5.42 -11.81 -5.74
N VAL A 166 5.00 -10.92 -4.84
CA VAL A 166 5.91 -10.23 -3.91
C VAL A 166 6.04 -11.02 -2.61
N ARG A 167 7.18 -11.68 -2.42
CA ARG A 167 7.47 -12.53 -1.25
C ARG A 167 8.50 -11.95 -0.28
N LYS A 168 9.15 -10.86 -0.69
CA LYS A 168 10.24 -10.17 -0.01
C LYS A 168 10.05 -8.66 -0.10
N ASP A 169 10.71 -7.94 0.77
CA ASP A 169 10.57 -6.48 0.85
C ASP A 169 11.10 -5.82 -0.42
N VAL A 170 10.40 -4.80 -0.90
CA VAL A 170 10.75 -4.04 -2.11
C VAL A 170 11.26 -2.67 -1.68
N PRO A 171 12.56 -2.37 -1.85
CA PRO A 171 13.12 -1.09 -1.42
C PRO A 171 12.50 0.15 -2.09
N PRO A 172 12.64 1.35 -1.49
CA PRO A 172 12.12 2.60 -2.05
C PRO A 172 12.67 2.91 -3.46
N PHE A 173 11.94 3.67 -4.26
CA PHE A 173 12.36 4.20 -5.57
C PHE A 173 12.60 3.18 -6.68
N VAL A 174 12.51 1.87 -6.42
CA VAL A 174 12.85 0.83 -7.40
C VAL A 174 11.66 0.40 -8.28
N LYS A 175 11.97 -0.30 -9.36
CA LYS A 175 11.02 -1.14 -10.10
C LYS A 175 11.31 -2.61 -9.76
N ALA A 176 10.26 -3.35 -9.44
CA ALA A 176 10.30 -4.78 -9.19
C ALA A 176 9.50 -5.52 -10.27
N ALA A 177 10.12 -6.53 -10.91
CA ALA A 177 9.50 -7.30 -11.99
C ALA A 177 10.10 -8.71 -12.10
N ARG A 178 9.64 -9.47 -13.11
CA ARG A 178 10.03 -10.86 -13.42
C ARG A 178 9.49 -11.87 -12.40
N GLU A 179 9.65 -13.15 -12.73
CA GLU A 179 9.39 -14.28 -11.84
C GLU A 179 10.66 -15.15 -11.79
N PRO A 180 11.30 -15.34 -10.63
CA PRO A 180 10.98 -14.73 -9.33
C PRO A 180 11.20 -13.21 -9.33
N LEU A 181 10.42 -12.49 -8.51
CA LEU A 181 10.49 -11.03 -8.40
C LEU A 181 11.91 -10.54 -8.12
N SER A 182 12.37 -9.62 -8.97
CA SER A 182 13.73 -9.10 -8.96
C SER A 182 13.76 -7.58 -9.20
N TYR A 183 14.81 -6.94 -8.71
CA TYR A 183 15.14 -5.56 -9.05
C TYR A 183 15.40 -5.42 -10.56
N VAL A 184 14.72 -4.47 -11.22
CA VAL A 184 14.87 -4.18 -12.67
C VAL A 184 15.18 -2.71 -12.94
N GLY A 185 15.89 -2.06 -12.01
CA GLY A 185 16.24 -0.65 -12.10
C GLY A 185 15.35 0.25 -11.25
N ILE A 186 15.67 1.54 -11.24
CA ILE A 186 14.91 2.58 -10.54
C ILE A 186 13.62 2.97 -11.29
N ASN A 187 12.61 3.45 -10.55
CA ASN A 187 11.38 4.04 -11.07
C ASN A 187 11.60 5.47 -11.61
N SER A 188 12.56 5.63 -12.51
CA SER A 188 12.98 6.96 -13.00
C SER A 188 11.85 7.75 -13.67
N VAL A 189 10.89 7.06 -14.32
CA VAL A 189 9.71 7.70 -14.92
C VAL A 189 8.80 8.29 -13.84
N GLY A 190 8.49 7.50 -12.79
CA GLY A 190 7.68 7.99 -11.67
C GLY A 190 8.37 9.13 -10.92
N LEU A 191 9.68 9.03 -10.69
CA LEU A 191 10.46 10.06 -10.00
C LEU A 191 10.50 11.38 -10.80
N ARG A 192 10.76 11.33 -12.12
CA ARG A 192 10.73 12.53 -12.97
C ARG A 192 9.36 13.22 -12.97
N ARG A 193 8.28 12.43 -13.03
CA ARG A 193 6.90 12.98 -12.94
C ARG A 193 6.61 13.67 -11.61
N ARG A 194 7.37 13.37 -10.57
CA ARG A 194 7.28 13.97 -9.23
C ARG A 194 8.35 15.03 -8.96
N GLY A 195 9.03 15.52 -10.00
CA GLY A 195 9.96 16.65 -9.89
C GLY A 195 11.39 16.30 -9.47
N TYR A 196 11.74 15.01 -9.38
CA TYR A 196 13.13 14.63 -9.13
C TYR A 196 14.00 14.98 -10.35
N ILE A 197 15.09 15.71 -10.10
CA ILE A 197 16.09 16.05 -11.12
C ILE A 197 16.94 14.84 -11.51
N THR A 198 17.56 14.91 -12.68
CA THR A 198 18.31 13.80 -13.26
C THR A 198 19.48 13.38 -12.37
N GLU A 199 20.15 14.33 -11.74
CA GLU A 199 21.29 14.14 -10.84
C GLU A 199 20.89 13.30 -9.64
N LYS A 200 19.77 13.65 -8.99
CA LYS A 200 19.23 12.90 -7.85
C LYS A 200 18.79 11.48 -8.24
N ILE A 201 18.19 11.32 -9.42
CA ILE A 201 17.81 10.00 -9.95
C ILE A 201 19.06 9.13 -10.18
N ARG A 202 20.16 9.71 -10.66
CA ARG A 202 21.44 9.00 -10.83
C ARG A 202 22.06 8.61 -9.50
N GLU A 203 22.05 9.51 -8.52
CA GLU A 203 22.52 9.22 -7.15
C GLU A 203 21.80 7.99 -6.56
N ILE A 204 20.46 7.98 -6.59
CA ILE A 204 19.65 6.83 -6.16
C ILE A 204 20.00 5.57 -6.96
N GLN A 205 20.25 5.72 -8.27
CA GLN A 205 20.65 4.59 -9.12
C GLN A 205 21.96 3.97 -8.67
N ASP A 206 22.93 4.80 -8.27
CA ASP A 206 24.27 4.35 -7.88
C ASP A 206 24.25 3.60 -6.55
N ILE A 207 23.40 4.01 -5.60
CA ILE A 207 23.12 3.23 -4.38
C ILE A 207 22.66 1.81 -4.74
N TYR A 208 21.68 1.69 -5.64
CA TYR A 208 21.16 0.37 -6.04
C TYR A 208 22.12 -0.45 -6.92
N ARG A 209 23.07 0.21 -7.60
CA ARG A 209 24.16 -0.51 -8.29
C ARG A 209 25.09 -1.18 -7.29
N ILE A 210 25.43 -0.51 -6.20
CA ILE A 210 26.22 -1.12 -5.11
C ILE A 210 25.44 -2.27 -4.51
N LEU A 211 24.16 -2.06 -4.19
CA LEU A 211 23.31 -3.07 -3.55
C LEU A 211 23.08 -4.33 -4.39
N TYR A 212 22.87 -4.20 -5.71
CA TYR A 212 22.42 -5.32 -6.54
C TYR A 212 23.39 -5.76 -7.65
N GLN A 213 24.43 -4.99 -7.97
CA GLN A 213 25.28 -5.24 -9.15
C GLN A 213 26.77 -5.40 -8.83
N LYS A 214 27.19 -5.20 -7.57
CA LYS A 214 28.61 -5.30 -7.16
C LYS A 214 28.96 -6.59 -6.41
N ASN A 215 28.05 -7.58 -6.38
CA ASN A 215 28.23 -8.89 -5.72
C ASN A 215 28.51 -8.82 -4.20
N TYR A 216 28.11 -7.74 -3.54
CA TYR A 216 28.12 -7.65 -2.09
C TYR A 216 26.88 -8.33 -1.50
N ASN A 217 26.98 -8.82 -0.26
CA ASN A 217 25.79 -9.11 0.52
C ASN A 217 25.16 -7.80 1.03
N ASN A 218 23.93 -7.87 1.55
CA ASN A 218 23.19 -6.66 1.98
C ASN A 218 23.94 -5.84 3.05
N THR A 219 24.62 -6.51 3.99
CA THR A 219 25.38 -5.84 5.07
C THR A 219 26.58 -5.11 4.51
N GLN A 220 27.39 -5.78 3.69
CA GLN A 220 28.55 -5.19 3.02
C GLN A 220 28.15 -4.01 2.14
N ALA A 221 27.08 -4.16 1.35
CA ALA A 221 26.57 -3.08 0.51
C ALA A 221 26.15 -1.87 1.35
N ALA A 222 25.43 -2.09 2.46
CA ALA A 222 24.99 -1.02 3.35
C ALA A 222 26.18 -0.27 3.98
N GLU A 223 27.18 -0.99 4.49
CA GLU A 223 28.41 -0.40 5.06
C GLU A 223 29.18 0.44 4.01
N ILE A 224 29.29 -0.06 2.77
CA ILE A 224 29.95 0.67 1.67
C ILE A 224 29.17 1.93 1.31
N ILE A 225 27.84 1.85 1.18
CA ILE A 225 26.99 3.01 0.87
C ILE A 225 27.12 4.07 1.98
N GLU A 226 27.12 3.65 3.25
CA GLU A 226 27.25 4.56 4.39
C GLU A 226 28.63 5.25 4.44
N ALA A 227 29.70 4.53 4.09
CA ALA A 227 31.06 5.04 4.14
C ALA A 227 31.47 5.89 2.91
N GLU A 228 31.03 5.51 1.71
CA GLU A 228 31.54 6.07 0.45
C GLU A 228 30.59 7.08 -0.22
N MET A 229 29.30 7.10 0.12
CA MET A 229 28.32 8.00 -0.50
C MET A 229 27.95 9.17 0.40
N GLU A 230 27.72 10.35 -0.19
CA GLU A 230 27.27 11.55 0.52
C GLU A 230 25.92 11.33 1.22
N ALA A 231 25.75 11.94 2.40
CA ALA A 231 24.52 11.84 3.17
C ALA A 231 23.38 12.63 2.55
N THR A 232 22.34 11.90 2.15
CA THR A 232 21.12 12.48 1.59
C THR A 232 19.89 11.79 2.17
N PRO A 233 18.74 12.48 2.21
CA PRO A 233 17.49 11.90 2.72
C PRO A 233 17.15 10.58 2.02
N GLU A 234 17.35 10.48 0.70
CA GLU A 234 17.05 9.28 -0.06
C GLU A 234 18.02 8.13 0.25
N ARG A 235 19.31 8.42 0.44
CA ARG A 235 20.29 7.41 0.87
C ARG A 235 19.91 6.85 2.24
N ASP A 236 19.63 7.72 3.18
CA ASP A 236 19.34 7.33 4.56
C ASP A 236 18.01 6.55 4.64
N GLU A 237 17.01 6.93 3.85
CA GLU A 237 15.77 6.17 3.71
C GLU A 237 16.03 4.75 3.19
N ILE A 238 16.86 4.59 2.15
CA ILE A 238 17.19 3.28 1.58
C ILE A 238 17.92 2.41 2.63
N LEU A 239 18.94 2.96 3.29
CA LEU A 239 19.70 2.24 4.31
C LEU A 239 18.81 1.82 5.49
N GLN A 240 17.96 2.72 5.97
CA GLN A 240 17.04 2.45 7.06
C GLN A 240 16.00 1.40 6.68
N PHE A 241 15.50 1.41 5.44
CA PHE A 241 14.60 0.37 4.94
C PHE A 241 15.27 -1.01 4.93
N ILE A 242 16.52 -1.10 4.44
CA ILE A 242 17.26 -2.37 4.39
C ILE A 242 17.49 -2.90 5.80
N LYS A 243 17.87 -2.03 6.73
CA LYS A 243 18.12 -2.39 8.14
C LYS A 243 16.88 -2.92 8.86
N ASN A 244 15.72 -2.36 8.57
CA ASN A 244 14.46 -2.74 9.20
C ASN A 244 13.70 -3.86 8.46
N SER A 245 14.28 -4.40 7.38
CA SER A 245 13.63 -5.45 6.59
C SER A 245 13.54 -6.77 7.36
N HIS A 246 12.32 -7.19 7.69
CA HIS A 246 12.07 -8.44 8.41
C HIS A 246 12.05 -9.66 7.50
N ARG A 247 11.63 -9.52 6.24
CA ARG A 247 11.56 -10.62 5.26
C ARG A 247 12.81 -10.72 4.37
N GLY A 248 13.74 -9.81 4.57
CA GLY A 248 14.82 -9.53 3.64
C GLY A 248 14.31 -8.87 2.36
N ILE A 249 15.19 -8.09 1.73
CA ILE A 249 14.87 -7.41 0.48
C ILE A 249 14.87 -8.36 -0.73
N MET A 250 14.10 -8.03 -1.76
CA MET A 250 14.13 -8.70 -3.06
C MET A 250 15.55 -8.72 -3.63
N LYS A 251 15.86 -9.68 -4.51
CA LYS A 251 17.20 -9.83 -5.08
C LYS A 251 17.37 -9.03 -6.38
N GLY A 252 18.61 -8.81 -6.77
CA GLY A 252 18.98 -8.39 -8.12
C GLY A 252 18.57 -9.45 -9.16
N TYR A 253 18.52 -9.06 -10.43
CA TYR A 253 18.37 -10.04 -11.50
C TYR A 253 19.61 -10.94 -11.57
N PHE A 254 19.40 -12.25 -11.64
CA PHE A 254 20.49 -13.19 -11.84
C PHE A 254 21.15 -12.92 -13.19
N LYS A 255 22.47 -12.76 -13.23
CA LYS A 255 23.20 -13.17 -14.44
C LYS A 255 23.08 -14.68 -14.49
N ALA A 256 22.39 -15.20 -15.50
CA ALA A 256 22.65 -16.59 -15.89
C ALA A 256 24.14 -16.65 -16.20
N ASN A 257 24.89 -17.41 -15.41
CA ASN A 257 26.21 -17.88 -15.83
C ASN A 257 26.03 -18.84 -16.99
#